data_AF-A0A7Y5G4S7-F1
#
_entry.id   AF-A0A7Y5G4S7-F1
#
_cell.length_a   1.000
_cell.length_b   1.000
_cell.length_c   1.000
_cell.angle_alpha   90.00
_cell.angle_beta   90.00
_cell.angle_gamma   90.00
#
_symmetry.space_group_name_H-M   'P 1'
#
loop_
_entity.id
_entity.type
_entity.pdbx_description
1 polymer ?
#
loop_
_entity_poly.entity_id
_entity_poly.type
_entity_poly.pdbx_seq_one_letter_code
_entity_poly.pdbx_strand_id
1 'polypeptide(L)' 'MLLNAFGKVGPVPEGMNAAAALRHQQFNQAHRALKEKVLQQAKAFHQQNGYRAPYWELVRFAREARESKR' A
#
# COMPACT_ATOMS: atom_id res chain seq x y z
N MET A 1 -30.52 -0.42 0.03
CA MET A 1 -30.80 0.93 0.57
C MET A 1 -30.77 0.84 2.10
N LEU A 2 -30.19 1.85 2.76
CA LEU A 2 -29.97 2.03 4.21
C LEU A 2 -28.71 1.37 4.82
N LEU A 3 -27.53 2.00 4.75
CA LEU A 3 -26.91 2.63 5.94
C LEU A 3 -25.63 3.48 5.73
N ASN A 4 -25.16 3.76 4.51
CA ASN A 4 -24.03 4.68 4.34
C ASN A 4 -24.36 6.19 4.48
N ALA A 5 -25.55 6.55 4.99
CA ALA A 5 -26.02 7.93 5.02
C ALA A 5 -25.60 8.75 6.26
N PHE A 6 -24.82 8.21 7.20
CA PHE A 6 -24.53 8.90 8.47
C PHE A 6 -23.09 8.76 8.95
N GLY A 7 -22.11 9.20 8.14
CA GLY A 7 -20.81 9.70 8.62
C GLY A 7 -19.93 8.76 9.47
N LYS A 8 -20.27 7.48 9.59
CA LYS A 8 -19.50 6.46 10.30
C LYS A 8 -19.20 5.35 9.32
N VAL A 9 -17.93 5.30 8.90
CA VAL A 9 -17.38 4.22 8.08
C VAL A 9 -17.61 2.91 8.85
N GLY A 10 -18.60 2.12 8.43
CA GLY A 10 -18.78 0.76 8.94
C GLY A 10 -17.56 -0.10 8.55
N PRO A 11 -17.17 -1.10 9.36
CA PRO A 11 -15.98 -1.91 9.10
C PRO A 11 -16.05 -2.75 7.80
N VAL A 12 -17.23 -2.88 7.19
CA VAL A 12 -17.47 -3.67 5.97
C VAL A 12 -18.11 -2.75 4.92
N PRO A 13 -17.50 -2.59 3.72
CA PRO A 13 -18.07 -1.80 2.63
C PRO A 13 -19.42 -2.37 2.14
N GLU A 14 -20.35 -1.49 1.78
CA GLU A 14 -21.64 -1.90 1.17
C GLU A 14 -21.39 -2.76 -0.08
N GLY A 15 -22.03 -3.93 -0.14
CA GLY A 15 -21.87 -4.89 -1.24
C GLY A 15 -20.71 -5.89 -1.09
N MET A 16 -19.88 -5.77 -0.04
CA MET A 16 -18.80 -6.70 0.25
C MET A 16 -19.17 -7.59 1.46
N ASN A 17 -18.92 -8.91 1.39
CA ASN A 17 -19.10 -9.76 2.57
C ASN A 17 -17.97 -9.51 3.60
N ALA A 18 -18.18 -9.90 4.86
CA ALA A 18 -17.21 -9.66 5.95
C ALA A 18 -15.83 -10.26 5.69
N ALA A 19 -15.74 -11.46 5.10
CA ALA A 19 -14.47 -12.10 4.76
C ALA A 19 -13.71 -11.35 3.65
N ALA A 20 -14.43 -10.84 2.66
CA ALA A 20 -13.88 -10.05 1.57
C ALA A 20 -13.40 -8.67 2.08
N ALA A 21 -14.14 -8.04 3.00
CA ALA A 21 -13.72 -6.81 3.66
C ALA A 21 -12.44 -7.00 4.49
N LEU A 22 -12.36 -8.07 5.28
CA LEU A 22 -11.15 -8.40 6.06
C LEU A 22 -9.93 -8.62 5.15
N ARG A 23 -10.10 -9.42 4.09
CA ARG A 23 -9.03 -9.66 3.11
C ARG A 23 -8.60 -8.37 2.40
N HIS A 24 -9.54 -7.50 2.05
CA HIS A 24 -9.24 -6.20 1.46
C HIS A 24 -8.47 -5.30 2.43
N GLN A 25 -8.85 -5.27 3.71
CA GLN A 25 -8.11 -4.54 4.74
C GLN A 25 -6.68 -5.07 4.88
N GLN A 26 -6.50 -6.39 4.89
CA GLN A 26 -5.17 -7.00 4.95
C GLN A 26 -4.32 -6.65 3.73
N PHE A 27 -4.90 -6.68 2.52
CA PHE A 27 -4.19 -6.26 1.30
C PHE A 27 -3.83 -4.78 1.34
N ASN A 28 -4.72 -3.92 1.81
CA ASN A 28 -4.44 -2.49 1.95
C ASN A 28 -3.31 -2.22 2.94
N GLN A 29 -3.30 -2.90 4.08
CA GLN A 29 -2.20 -2.79 5.04
C GLN A 29 -0.88 -3.29 4.43
N ALA A 30 -0.90 -4.43 3.74
CA ALA A 30 0.29 -4.95 3.07
C ALA A 30 0.81 -3.99 1.98
N HIS A 31 -0.10 -3.39 1.20
CA HIS A 31 0.23 -2.42 0.16
C HIS A 31 0.79 -1.11 0.74
N ARG A 32 0.22 -0.60 1.84
CA ARG A 32 0.72 0.60 2.53
C ARG A 32 2.15 0.39 3.04
N ALA A 33 2.41 -0.73 3.71
CA ALA A 33 3.75 -1.06 4.20
C ALA A 33 4.77 -1.19 3.06
N LEU A 34 4.37 -1.80 1.93
CA LEU A 34 5.23 -1.89 0.75
C LEU A 34 5.53 -0.51 0.16
N LYS A 35 4.50 0.32 -0.01
CA LYS A 35 4.62 1.68 -0.53
C LYS A 35 5.57 2.53 0.33
N GLU A 36 5.45 2.45 1.65
CA GLU A 36 6.33 3.18 2.57
C GLU A 36 7.79 2.78 2.39
N LYS A 37 8.10 1.48 2.30
CA LYS A 37 9.47 1.00 2.04
C LYS A 37 10.01 1.52 0.70
N VAL A 38 9.23 1.43 -0.37
CA VAL A 38 9.65 1.91 -1.70
C VAL A 38 9.92 3.41 -1.69
N LEU A 39 9.08 4.20 -1.00
CA LEU A 39 9.29 5.64 -0.89
C LEU A 39 10.53 5.99 -0.06
N GLN A 40 10.83 5.22 0.99
CA GLN A 40 12.06 5.38 1.76
C GLN A 40 13.30 5.10 0.91
N GLN A 41 13.29 3.99 0.15
CA GLN A 41 14.39 3.65 -0.77
C GLN A 41 14.54 4.69 -1.89
N ALA A 42 13.44 5.16 -2.47
CA ALA A 42 13.47 6.21 -3.48
C ALA A 42 14.01 7.55 -2.94
N LYS A 43 13.68 7.90 -1.69
CA LYS A 43 14.21 9.09 -1.03
C LYS A 43 15.72 8.95 -0.76
N ALA A 44 16.15 7.79 -0.27
CA ALA A 44 17.58 7.51 -0.07
C ALA A 44 18.35 7.57 -1.39
N PHE A 45 17.79 7.00 -2.47
CA PHE A 45 18.37 7.07 -3.80
C PHE A 45 18.53 8.52 -4.29
N HIS A 46 17.50 9.35 -4.10
CA HIS A 46 17.56 10.76 -4.46
C HIS A 46 18.61 11.53 -3.67
N GLN A 47 18.72 11.26 -2.36
CA GLN A 47 19.73 11.89 -1.51
C GLN A 47 21.16 11.49 -1.90
N GLN A 48 21.36 10.26 -2.35
CA GLN A 48 22.67 9.74 -2.74
C GLN A 48 23.10 10.18 -4.14
N ASN A 49 22.17 10.18 -5.09
CA ASN A 49 22.48 10.39 -6.51
C ASN A 49 22.16 11.80 -7.01
N GLY A 50 21.38 12.58 -6.26
CA GLY A 50 20.98 13.94 -6.65
C GLY A 50 19.90 14.00 -7.74
N TYR A 51 19.30 12.88 -8.13
CA TYR A 51 18.19 12.81 -9.07
C TYR A 51 17.13 11.78 -8.67
N ARG A 52 15.94 11.89 -9.25
CA ARG A 52 14.81 11.00 -8.93
C ARG A 52 15.03 9.60 -9.49
N ALA A 53 14.78 8.58 -8.68
CA ALA A 53 14.79 7.19 -9.11
C ALA A 53 13.89 6.98 -10.36
N PRO A 54 14.42 6.42 -11.46
CA PRO A 54 13.63 6.11 -12.64
C PRO A 54 12.66 4.96 -12.36
N TYR A 55 11.67 4.77 -13.23
CA TYR A 55 10.60 3.79 -13.03
C TYR A 55 11.10 2.36 -12.76
N TRP A 56 12.10 1.89 -13.51
CA TRP A 56 12.66 0.54 -13.34
C TRP A 56 13.35 0.35 -11.98
N GLU A 57 13.92 1.42 -11.42
CA GLU A 57 14.55 1.42 -10.10
C GLU A 57 13.48 1.31 -9.00
N LEU A 58 12.34 1.99 -9.17
CA LEU A 58 11.18 1.85 -8.28
C LEU A 58 10.61 0.43 -8.30
N VAL A 59 10.63 -0.24 -9.47
CA VAL A 59 10.23 -1.65 -9.57
C VAL A 59 11.22 -2.55 -8.85
N ARG A 60 12.53 -2.27 -8.92
CA ARG A 60 13.54 -3.01 -8.14
C ARG A 60 13.30 -2.87 -6.64
N PHE A 61 13.11 -1.64 -6.15
CA PHE A 61 12.75 -1.36 -4.76
C PHE A 61 11.49 -2.12 -4.32
N ALA A 62 10.46 -2.16 -5.17
CA ALA A 62 9.24 -2.89 -4.86
C ALA A 62 9.46 -4.41 -4.76
N ARG A 63 10.34 -4.99 -5.59
CA ARG A 63 10.72 -6.41 -5.52
C ARG A 63 11.50 -6.71 -4.24
N GLU A 64 12.51 -5.92 -3.94
CA GLU A 64 13.32 -6.07 -2.72
C GLU A 64 12.48 -5.93 -1.45
N ALA A 65 11.62 -4.92 -1.40
CA ALA A 65 10.75 -4.69 -0.24
C ALA A 65 9.72 -5.83 -0.03
N ARG A 66 9.34 -6.54 -1.11
CA ARG A 66 8.49 -7.73 -1.06
C ARG A 66 9.26 -8.97 -0.62
N GLU A 67 10.48 -9.16 -1.10
CA GLU A 67 11.35 -10.29 -0.73
C GLU A 67 11.81 -10.22 0.73
N SER A 68 12.17 -9.03 1.21
CA SER A 68 12.53 -8.78 2.63
C SER A 68 11.39 -9.10 3.61
N LYS A 69 10.15 -9.22 3.15
CA LYS A 69 8.98 -9.52 3.97
C LYS A 69 8.66 -11.03 4.02
N ARG A 70 9.35 -11.85 3.23
CA ARG A 70 9.13 -13.29 3.10
C ARG A 70 10.06 -14.05 4.04
#